data_AF-A0A7W0LGU2-F1
#
_entry.id   AF-A0A7W0LGU2-F1
#
_cell.length_a   1.000
_cell.length_b   1.000
_cell.length_c   1.000
_cell.angle_alpha   90.00
_cell.angle_beta   90.00
_cell.angle_gamma   90.00
#
_symmetry.space_group_name_H-M   'P 1'
#
loop_
_entity.id
_entity.type
_entity.pdbx_description
1 polymer ?
#
loop_
_entity_poly.entity_id
_entity_poly.type
_entity_poly.pdbx_seq_one_letter_code
_entity_poly.pdbx_strand_id
1 'polypeptide(L)'
;MSIPDDLTLRLSAPDDALALGRLAQLDSTLYDGSSALIAEVSGRLVAALPLDGGAAFADPFRPSAELVALLRLRLDQLAGCGAAECRAGGLSRARRAVRRLRRYRAPAST
;
A
#
# COMPACT_ATOMS: atom_id res chain seq x y z
N MET A 1 22.51 -5.94 -22.25
CA MET A 1 22.22 -4.74 -21.45
C MET A 1 20.87 -4.96 -20.78
N SER A 2 20.83 -5.74 -19.69
CA SER A 2 19.56 -6.05 -19.03
C SER A 2 19.10 -4.81 -18.28
N ILE A 3 18.02 -4.20 -18.76
CA ILE A 3 17.30 -3.17 -18.01
C ILE A 3 16.80 -3.90 -16.75
N PRO A 4 17.17 -3.42 -15.55
CA PRO A 4 17.01 -4.18 -14.31
C PRO A 4 15.52 -4.41 -13.99
N ASP A 5 15.28 -5.43 -13.15
CA ASP A 5 14.02 -5.80 -12.50
C ASP A 5 12.94 -4.70 -12.57
N ASP A 6 11.87 -4.96 -13.33
CA ASP A 6 10.71 -4.07 -13.40
C ASP A 6 10.09 -3.95 -12.01
N LEU A 7 10.37 -2.82 -11.35
CA LEU A 7 9.80 -2.45 -10.06
C LEU A 7 8.60 -1.56 -10.31
N THR A 8 7.42 -2.07 -9.99
CA THR A 8 6.16 -1.36 -10.12
C THR A 8 5.55 -1.13 -8.73
N LEU A 9 5.24 0.13 -8.41
CA LEU A 9 4.54 0.51 -7.19
C LEU A 9 3.10 0.89 -7.55
N ARG A 10 2.12 0.11 -7.09
CA ARG A 10 0.70 0.34 -7.41
C ARG A 10 -0.21 0.18 -6.20
N LEU A 11 -1.45 0.64 -6.31
CA LEU A 11 -2.48 0.35 -5.32
C LEU A 11 -3.01 -1.07 -5.52
N SER A 12 -3.32 -1.75 -4.41
CA SER A 12 -3.93 -3.08 -4.43
C SER A 12 -5.29 -3.06 -5.12
N ALA A 13 -5.51 -3.98 -6.05
CA ALA A 13 -6.81 -4.31 -6.57
C ALA A 13 -7.49 -5.40 -5.71
N PRO A 14 -8.82 -5.58 -5.80
CA PRO A 14 -9.52 -6.66 -5.09
C PRO A 14 -8.98 -8.06 -5.41
N ASP A 15 -8.46 -8.25 -6.63
CA ASP A 15 -7.85 -9.52 -7.08
C ASP A 15 -6.55 -9.84 -6.34
N ASP A 16 -5.83 -8.81 -5.88
CA ASP A 16 -4.56 -8.96 -5.14
C ASP A 16 -4.76 -9.47 -3.70
N ALA A 17 -6.00 -9.54 -3.20
CA ALA A 17 -6.31 -9.90 -1.81
C ALA A 17 -5.75 -11.28 -1.41
N LEU A 18 -5.82 -12.26 -2.32
CA LEU A 18 -5.25 -13.60 -2.09
C LEU A 18 -3.71 -13.57 -2.03
N ALA A 19 -3.08 -12.79 -2.91
CA ALA A 19 -1.62 -12.65 -2.93
C ALA A 19 -1.11 -11.92 -1.68
N LEU A 20 -1.83 -10.86 -1.25
CA LEU A 20 -1.55 -10.12 -0.03
C LEU A 20 -1.72 -10.97 1.23
N GLY A 21 -2.77 -11.80 1.30
CA GLY A 21 -2.95 -12.74 2.40
C GLY A 21 -1.81 -13.74 2.52
N ARG A 22 -1.32 -14.28 1.39
CA ARG A 22 -0.13 -15.17 1.37
C ARG A 22 1.13 -14.45 1.81
N LEU A 23 1.35 -13.22 1.35
CA LEU A 23 2.51 -12.44 1.75
C LEU A 23 2.49 -12.13 3.25
N ALA A 24 1.34 -11.73 3.78
CA ALA A 24 1.16 -11.47 5.20
C ALA A 24 1.41 -12.73 6.03
N GLN A 25 0.96 -13.90 5.55
CA GLN A 25 1.26 -15.18 6.20
C GLN A 25 2.76 -15.52 6.20
N LEU A 26 3.48 -15.25 5.09
CA LEU A 26 4.94 -15.43 5.02
C LEU A 26 5.67 -14.53 6.03
N ASP A 27 5.22 -13.29 6.17
CA ASP A 27 5.75 -12.30 7.10
C ASP A 27 5.26 -12.50 8.56
N SER A 28 4.34 -13.46 8.80
CA SER A 28 3.64 -13.65 10.08
C SER A 28 2.91 -12.39 10.58
N THR A 29 2.42 -11.57 9.64
CA THR A 29 1.65 -10.36 9.89
C THR A 29 0.15 -10.62 9.72
N LEU A 30 -0.67 -9.98 10.56
CA LEU A 30 -2.13 -9.98 10.38
C LEU A 30 -2.53 -8.92 9.36
N TYR A 31 -3.11 -9.38 8.24
CA TYR A 31 -3.68 -8.53 7.21
C TYR A 31 -5.20 -8.70 7.17
N ASP A 32 -5.92 -7.59 7.25
CA ASP A 32 -7.38 -7.49 7.40
C ASP A 32 -8.13 -7.30 6.07
N GLY A 33 -7.41 -7.34 4.94
CA GLY A 33 -7.98 -7.07 3.62
C GLY A 33 -8.15 -5.58 3.31
N SER A 34 -7.58 -4.69 4.12
CA SER A 34 -7.57 -3.25 3.84
C SER A 34 -6.80 -2.90 2.57
N SER A 35 -7.16 -1.81 1.89
CA SER A 35 -6.38 -1.36 0.72
C SER A 35 -4.93 -1.09 1.10
N ALA A 36 -4.00 -1.59 0.27
CA ALA A 36 -2.56 -1.48 0.50
C ALA A 36 -1.87 -0.92 -0.74
N LEU A 37 -0.76 -0.22 -0.53
CA LEU A 37 0.20 0.06 -1.58
C LEU A 37 1.12 -1.16 -1.73
N ILE A 38 1.29 -1.66 -2.94
CA ILE A 38 2.03 -2.88 -3.24
C ILE A 38 3.27 -2.58 -4.09
N ALA A 39 4.34 -3.30 -3.81
CA ALA A 39 5.56 -3.33 -4.60
C ALA A 39 5.64 -4.66 -5.33
N GLU A 40 5.61 -4.57 -6.65
CA GLU A 40 5.80 -5.68 -7.55
C GLU A 40 7.20 -5.60 -8.15
N VAL A 41 7.89 -6.74 -8.20
CA VAL A 41 9.23 -6.88 -8.74
C VAL A 41 9.19 -8.03 -9.73
N SER A 42 9.42 -7.74 -11.01
CA SER A 42 9.26 -8.70 -12.12
C SER A 42 7.88 -9.39 -12.13
N GLY A 43 6.82 -8.61 -11.88
CA GLY A 43 5.43 -9.10 -11.86
C GLY A 43 5.06 -9.94 -10.64
N ARG A 44 5.90 -9.99 -9.59
CA ARG A 44 5.58 -10.66 -8.32
C ARG A 44 5.45 -9.64 -7.19
N LEU A 45 4.40 -9.77 -6.40
CA LEU A 45 4.21 -9.00 -5.17
C LEU A 45 5.27 -9.39 -4.13
N VAL A 46 6.11 -8.44 -3.72
CA VAL A 46 7.21 -8.65 -2.77
C VAL A 46 7.00 -7.90 -1.46
N ALA A 47 6.38 -6.73 -1.49
CA ALA A 47 6.09 -5.95 -0.28
C ALA A 47 4.75 -5.24 -0.39
N ALA A 48 4.12 -4.99 0.76
CA ALA A 48 2.87 -4.26 0.86
C ALA A 48 2.85 -3.37 2.10
N LEU A 49 2.16 -2.23 1.97
CA LEU A 49 1.95 -1.26 3.03
C LEU A 49 0.46 -0.89 3.10
N PRO A 50 -0.26 -1.28 4.17
CA PRO A 50 -1.65 -0.89 4.37
C PRO A 50 -1.83 0.63 4.41
N LEU A 51 -2.84 1.14 3.73
CA LEU A 51 -3.16 2.58 3.73
C LEU A 51 -3.84 3.05 5.03
N ASP A 52 -4.38 2.12 5.83
CA ASP A 52 -5.02 2.42 7.12
C ASP A 52 -3.99 2.69 8.25
N GLY A 53 -2.69 2.60 7.96
CA GLY A 53 -1.63 2.77 8.95
C GLY A 53 -1.24 1.47 9.67
N GLY A 54 -1.65 0.32 9.14
CA GLY A 54 -1.18 -0.99 9.57
C GLY A 54 0.32 -1.21 9.31
N ALA A 55 0.86 -2.30 9.88
CA ALA A 55 2.25 -2.66 9.67
C ALA A 55 2.52 -3.00 8.20
N ALA A 56 3.66 -2.54 7.69
CA ALA A 56 4.18 -3.02 6.41
C ALA A 56 4.57 -4.49 6.55
N PHE A 57 4.30 -5.29 5.52
CA PHE A 57 4.68 -6.69 5.46
C PHE A 57 5.33 -6.99 4.12
N ALA A 58 6.32 -7.86 4.13
CA ALA A 58 7.11 -8.14 2.94
C ALA A 58 7.59 -9.58 2.91
N ASP A 59 8.16 -10.00 1.79
CA ASP A 59 8.74 -11.33 1.65
C ASP A 59 10.03 -11.37 2.52
N PRO A 60 10.06 -12.19 3.58
CA PRO A 60 11.22 -12.24 4.49
C PRO A 60 12.40 -13.02 3.90
N PHE A 61 12.18 -13.74 2.80
CA PHE A 61 13.21 -14.52 2.11
C PHE A 61 13.91 -13.71 1.01
N ARG A 62 13.56 -12.43 0.87
CA ARG A 62 14.14 -11.50 -0.10
C ARG A 62 14.58 -10.22 0.60
N PRO A 63 15.59 -9.50 0.07
CA PRO A 63 15.98 -8.19 0.57
C PRO A 63 14.89 -7.17 0.25
N SER A 64 13.85 -7.11 1.10
CA SER A 64 12.64 -6.33 0.88
C SER A 64 12.57 -5.04 1.71
N ALA A 65 13.58 -4.78 2.55
CA ALA A 65 13.66 -3.59 3.40
C ALA A 65 13.65 -2.27 2.58
N GLU A 66 14.38 -2.23 1.47
CA GLU A 66 14.39 -1.06 0.58
C GLU A 66 13.03 -0.86 -0.10
N LEU A 67 12.33 -1.95 -0.46
CA LEU A 67 10.98 -1.88 -1.04
C LEU A 67 9.98 -1.31 -0.05
N VAL A 68 10.05 -1.72 1.23
CA VAL A 68 9.22 -1.15 2.29
C VAL A 68 9.52 0.34 2.49
N ALA A 69 10.78 0.75 2.43
CA ALA A 69 11.15 2.17 2.50
C ALA A 69 10.58 2.97 1.32
N LEU A 70 10.64 2.44 0.10
CA LEU A 70 10.04 3.05 -1.08
C LEU A 70 8.51 3.15 -0.98
N LEU A 71 7.85 2.10 -0.48
CA LEU A 71 6.40 2.11 -0.24
C LEU A 71 6.00 3.20 0.76
N ARG A 72 6.76 3.35 1.86
CA ARG A 72 6.53 4.41 2.85
C ARG A 72 6.70 5.80 2.26
N LEU A 73 7.78 6.01 1.50
CA LEU A 73 8.03 7.28 0.82
C LEU A 73 6.89 7.59 -0.17
N ARG A 74 6.43 6.59 -0.92
CA ARG A 74 5.36 6.77 -1.88
C ARG A 74 4.01 7.05 -1.20
N LEU A 75 3.73 6.40 -0.07
CA LEU A 75 2.55 6.67 0.73
C LEU A 75 2.57 8.10 1.30
N ASP A 76 3.73 8.57 1.77
CA ASP A 76 3.91 9.96 2.20
C ASP A 76 3.68 10.95 1.05
N GLN A 77 4.18 10.67 -0.14
CA GLN A 77 3.90 11.49 -1.33
C GLN A 77 2.41 11.52 -1.68
N LEU A 78 1.71 10.39 -1.60
CA LEU A 78 0.26 10.30 -1.84
C LEU A 78 -0.54 11.09 -0.79
N ALA A 79 -0.15 11.01 0.48
CA ALA A 79 -0.75 11.79 1.56
C ALA A 79 -0.43 13.30 1.44
N GLY A 80 0.79 13.61 1.02
CA GLY A 80 1.33 14.95 0.86
C GLY A 80 0.79 15.69 -0.37
N CYS A 81 0.46 14.99 -1.46
CA CYS A 81 -0.10 15.57 -2.69
C CYS A 81 -1.52 16.10 -2.46
N GLY A 82 -2.37 15.34 -1.76
CA GLY A 82 -3.69 15.82 -1.32
C GLY A 82 -3.62 17.03 -0.38
N ALA A 83 -2.46 17.23 0.27
CA ALA A 83 -2.17 18.40 1.10
C ALA A 83 -1.37 19.50 0.37
N ALA A 84 -0.81 19.24 -0.82
CA ALA A 84 -0.03 20.18 -1.63
C ALA A 84 -0.94 20.98 -2.57
N GLU A 85 -1.98 20.35 -3.11
CA GLU A 85 -3.07 21.05 -3.82
C GLU A 85 -3.86 21.98 -2.88
N CYS A 86 -3.91 21.67 -1.57
CA CYS A 86 -4.40 22.60 -0.55
C CYS A 86 -3.37 23.65 -0.08
N ARG A 87 -2.12 23.63 -0.59
CA ARG A 87 -1.00 24.42 -0.05
C ARG A 87 -0.65 25.68 -0.84
N ALA A 88 -1.43 26.01 -1.87
CA ALA A 88 -1.45 27.37 -2.41
C ALA A 88 -2.12 28.37 -1.44
N GLY A 89 -2.67 27.91 -0.30
CA GLY A 89 -3.23 28.76 0.74
C GLY A 89 -2.89 28.26 2.16
N GLY A 90 -1.71 28.64 2.67
CA GLY A 90 -1.48 28.88 4.10
C GLY A 90 -1.65 27.72 5.10
N LEU A 91 -0.51 27.22 5.59
CA LEU A 91 -0.24 26.61 6.90
C LEU A 91 -1.40 25.96 7.71
N SER A 92 -1.15 24.70 8.09
CA SER A 92 -1.66 24.08 9.32
C SER A 92 -3.17 23.79 9.35
N ARG A 93 -3.58 22.57 8.99
CA ARG A 93 -4.72 21.79 9.56
C ARG A 93 -5.26 20.77 8.56
N ALA A 94 -4.89 19.49 8.70
CA ALA A 94 -5.72 18.41 8.16
C ALA A 94 -5.55 17.10 8.94
N ARG A 95 -5.62 17.18 10.27
CA ARG A 95 -6.03 16.06 11.16
C ARG A 95 -7.48 15.59 10.89
N ARG A 96 -8.00 15.64 9.66
CA ARG A 96 -9.46 15.59 9.43
C ARG A 96 -9.89 15.16 8.02
N ALA A 97 -9.49 13.99 7.51
CA ALA A 97 -10.01 13.55 6.19
C ALA A 97 -10.03 12.05 5.85
N VAL A 98 -9.95 11.09 6.77
CA VAL A 98 -10.18 9.65 6.41
C VAL A 98 -11.36 9.00 7.13
N ARG A 99 -12.25 9.81 7.71
CA ARG A 99 -13.54 9.36 8.27
C ARG A 99 -14.59 9.01 7.20
N ARG A 100 -14.18 8.61 5.98
CA ARG A 100 -15.09 8.52 4.82
C ARG A 100 -14.84 7.37 3.84
N LEU A 101 -14.40 6.19 4.31
CA LEU A 101 -14.52 4.94 3.52
C LEU A 101 -15.27 3.84 4.29
N ARG A 102 -16.33 4.24 5.00
CA ARG A 102 -17.30 3.37 5.68
C ARG A 102 -18.34 2.78 4.72
N ARG A 103 -17.98 2.47 3.47
CA ARG A 103 -18.97 2.05 2.45
C ARG A 103 -18.43 1.16 1.32
N TYR A 104 -17.71 0.09 1.64
CA TYR A 104 -17.78 -1.11 0.82
C TYR A 104 -18.63 -2.15 1.53
N ARG A 105 -19.95 -2.04 1.30
CA ARG A 105 -20.91 -3.11 1.51
C ARG A 105 -20.80 -4.00 0.27
N ALA A 106 -20.17 -5.15 0.40
CA ALA A 106 -20.24 -6.18 -0.63
C ALA A 106 -21.71 -6.58 -0.87
N PRO A 107 -22.17 -6.74 -2.12
CA PRO A 107 -23.42 -7.45 -2.37
C PRO A 107 -23.21 -8.93 -2.07
N ALA A 108 -24.13 -9.49 -1.26
CA ALA A 108 -24.28 -10.92 -1.10
C ALA A 108 -24.76 -11.50 -2.44
N SER A 109 -23.99 -12.43 -3.01
CA SER A 109 -24.39 -13.25 -4.14
C SER A 109 -25.13 -14.48 -3.59
N THR A 110 -26.40 -14.65 -3.97
CA THR A 110 -27.11 -15.94 -4.00
C THR A 110 -27.33 -16.30 -5.46
#